data_AF-A0A8U0PXM2-F1
#
_entry.id   AF-A0A8U0PXM2-F1
#
_cell.length_a   1.000
_cell.length_b   1.000
_cell.length_c   1.000
_cell.angle_alpha   90.00
_cell.angle_beta   90.00
_cell.angle_gamma   90.00
#
_symmetry.space_group_name_H-M   'P 1'
#
loop_
_entity.id
_entity.type
_entity.pdbx_description
1 polymer ?
#
loop_
_entity_poly.entity_id
_entity_poly.type
_entity_poly.pdbx_seq_one_letter_code
_entity_poly.pdbx_strand_id
1 'polypeptide(L)'
;MASGISAKHGLLTTKCSVFHSLQRNILPHAICIQRPTEVKCIRASTNSTAESQHNEKYCIDIVRSRDYDGFVSSLLLPEDARRSSLALRAFNVELAQVKDSVSQKTIGLMRMQFWKTTVEEIYRDDPPVQPVSAELWRAVKKHYLTKRWMLRIISEREKDMEDRAYRNLQELEAYSENTQSSLLYLLLESLGVKDVHADHAASHIGKAQGIVTCLRATPYHSSRRKVYLPMDICMLVVLEDYLQRVRRVDFDVFHPSLQKRNPLIPIQLYFRSWKKTY
;
A
#
# COMPACT_ATOMS: atom_id res chain seq x y z
N MET A 1 -41.59 1.22 45.99
CA MET A 1 -42.59 1.94 45.16
C MET A 1 -42.44 1.42 43.75
N ALA A 2 -43.45 0.67 43.33
CA ALA A 2 -43.53 -0.01 42.05
C ALA A 2 -44.17 0.92 41.02
N SER A 3 -43.70 0.85 39.77
CA SER A 3 -44.57 0.82 38.59
C SER A 3 -43.70 0.62 37.35
N GLY A 4 -43.66 -0.63 36.88
CA GLY A 4 -43.33 -0.96 35.50
C GLY A 4 -44.60 -1.05 34.64
N ILE A 5 -44.45 -0.87 33.34
CA ILE A 5 -45.38 -1.22 32.24
C ILE A 5 -44.44 -1.39 31.02
N SER A 6 -44.12 -2.55 30.45
CA SER A 6 -44.87 -3.68 29.88
C SER A 6 -45.59 -3.42 28.54
N ALA A 7 -45.01 -3.98 27.48
CA ALA A 7 -45.58 -4.48 26.22
C ALA A 7 -46.24 -3.44 25.25
N LYS A 8 -46.15 -3.56 23.92
CA LYS A 8 -46.49 -4.72 23.08
C LYS A 8 -45.85 -4.68 21.69
N HIS A 9 -45.62 -5.88 21.15
CA HIS A 9 -45.41 -6.20 19.74
C HIS A 9 -46.57 -5.71 18.83
N GLY A 10 -46.22 -5.33 17.60
CA GLY A 10 -47.13 -5.17 16.46
C GLY A 10 -46.48 -5.70 15.18
N LEU A 11 -46.91 -6.89 14.78
CA LEU A 11 -46.69 -7.56 13.50
C LEU A 11 -47.59 -6.95 12.40
N LEU A 12 -47.29 -7.29 11.12
CA LEU A 12 -48.10 -7.10 9.89
C LEU A 12 -47.95 -5.68 9.26
N THR A 13 -47.80 -5.45 7.95
CA THR A 13 -48.07 -6.27 6.75
C THR A 13 -47.52 -5.57 5.50
N THR A 14 -47.07 -6.38 4.56
CA THR A 14 -46.91 -6.14 3.11
C THR A 14 -48.10 -5.41 2.48
N LYS A 15 -47.85 -4.46 1.56
CA LYS A 15 -48.70 -4.24 0.35
C LYS A 15 -47.90 -3.67 -0.83
N CYS A 16 -47.76 -4.48 -1.87
CA CYS A 16 -47.71 -4.05 -3.26
C CYS A 16 -49.01 -3.32 -3.63
N SER A 17 -48.95 -2.33 -4.53
CA SER A 17 -50.12 -1.91 -5.30
C SER A 17 -49.78 -1.87 -6.79
N VAL A 18 -50.26 -2.89 -7.49
CA VAL A 18 -50.44 -2.93 -8.93
C VAL A 18 -51.84 -2.35 -9.19
N PHE A 19 -51.95 -1.32 -10.03
CA PHE A 19 -53.23 -0.87 -10.58
C PHE A 19 -53.34 -1.30 -12.04
N HIS A 20 -54.52 -1.82 -12.38
CA HIS A 20 -54.87 -2.52 -13.60
C HIS A 20 -55.88 -1.68 -14.41
N SER A 21 -55.83 -1.81 -15.75
CA SER A 21 -56.99 -1.78 -16.68
C SER A 21 -57.62 -0.40 -16.98
N LEU A 22 -58.11 -0.02 -18.18
CA LEU A 22 -58.55 -0.70 -19.40
C LEU A 22 -58.76 0.38 -20.50
N GLN A 23 -58.38 0.12 -21.75
CA GLN A 23 -59.24 0.44 -22.90
C GLN A 23 -58.79 -0.32 -24.16
N ARG A 24 -59.67 -1.16 -24.70
CA ARG A 24 -59.61 -1.76 -26.04
C ARG A 24 -60.28 -0.82 -27.04
N ASN A 25 -59.77 -0.73 -28.26
CA ASN A 25 -60.57 -0.69 -29.50
C ASN A 25 -59.74 -1.14 -30.72
N ILE A 26 -60.46 -1.49 -31.79
CA ILE A 26 -60.15 -2.46 -32.86
C ILE A 26 -59.35 -1.86 -34.06
N LEU A 27 -58.58 -2.74 -34.74
CA LEU A 27 -57.81 -2.73 -36.03
C LEU A 27 -58.46 -2.00 -37.25
N PRO A 28 -57.77 -1.73 -38.42
CA PRO A 28 -56.79 -2.62 -39.10
C PRO A 28 -55.61 -2.02 -39.93
N HIS A 29 -54.70 -2.93 -40.31
CA HIS A 29 -53.67 -2.88 -41.38
C HIS A 29 -52.57 -1.81 -41.37
N ALA A 30 -51.35 -2.23 -40.98
CA ALA A 30 -50.10 -1.72 -41.55
C ALA A 30 -49.05 -2.86 -41.61
N ILE A 31 -48.59 -3.16 -42.81
CA ILE A 31 -47.42 -3.99 -43.09
C ILE A 31 -46.19 -3.10 -42.89
N CYS A 32 -45.22 -3.49 -42.03
CA CYS A 32 -43.80 -3.24 -42.30
C CYS A 32 -42.83 -3.78 -41.23
N ILE A 33 -41.92 -4.63 -41.72
CA ILE A 33 -40.50 -4.75 -41.36
C ILE A 33 -40.19 -5.29 -39.96
N GLN A 34 -39.85 -6.59 -39.93
CA GLN A 34 -39.06 -7.18 -38.87
C GLN A 34 -37.72 -6.44 -38.76
N ARG A 35 -37.51 -5.73 -37.64
CA ARG A 35 -36.17 -5.27 -37.27
C ARG A 35 -35.33 -6.51 -36.94
N PRO A 36 -34.10 -6.63 -37.45
CA PRO A 36 -33.19 -7.66 -36.98
C PRO A 36 -32.94 -7.42 -35.50
N THR A 37 -33.19 -8.45 -34.70
CA THR A 37 -32.77 -8.54 -33.30
C THR A 37 -31.27 -8.23 -33.22
N GLU A 38 -30.91 -7.16 -32.50
CA GLU A 38 -29.53 -6.97 -32.06
C GLU A 38 -29.12 -8.18 -31.23
N VAL A 39 -28.32 -9.06 -31.82
CA VAL A 39 -27.56 -10.06 -31.07
C VAL A 39 -26.49 -9.28 -30.31
N LYS A 40 -26.85 -8.74 -29.15
CA LYS A 40 -25.89 -8.19 -28.20
C LYS A 40 -24.90 -9.32 -27.86
N CYS A 41 -23.63 -9.14 -28.18
CA CYS A 41 -22.56 -10.13 -28.01
C CYS A 41 -22.41 -10.60 -26.56
N ILE A 42 -23.18 -11.61 -26.14
CA ILE A 42 -23.05 -12.28 -24.82
C ILE A 42 -21.61 -12.78 -24.61
N ARG A 43 -20.95 -13.22 -25.70
CA ARG A 43 -19.57 -13.73 -25.70
C ARG A 43 -18.50 -12.69 -25.32
N ALA A 44 -18.72 -11.40 -25.61
CA ALA A 44 -17.77 -10.36 -25.24
C ALA A 44 -17.89 -9.99 -23.75
N SER A 45 -19.11 -9.97 -23.21
CA SER A 45 -19.39 -9.71 -21.81
C SER A 45 -18.91 -10.83 -20.87
N THR A 46 -18.95 -12.09 -21.32
CA THR A 46 -18.39 -13.21 -20.54
C THR A 46 -16.87 -13.13 -20.42
N ASN A 47 -16.18 -12.71 -21.49
CA ASN A 47 -14.72 -12.60 -21.49
C ASN A 47 -14.23 -11.43 -20.63
N SER A 48 -14.88 -10.26 -20.70
CA SER A 48 -14.49 -9.11 -19.87
C SER A 48 -14.74 -9.36 -18.38
N THR A 49 -15.80 -10.09 -18.03
CA THR A 49 -16.10 -10.45 -16.63
C THR A 49 -15.08 -11.47 -16.10
N ALA A 50 -14.71 -12.47 -16.92
CA ALA A 50 -13.70 -13.46 -16.54
C ALA A 50 -12.30 -12.85 -16.38
N GLU A 51 -11.91 -11.94 -17.28
CA GLU A 51 -10.65 -11.20 -17.19
C GLU A 51 -10.61 -10.29 -15.96
N SER A 52 -11.72 -9.60 -15.67
CA SER A 52 -11.87 -8.77 -14.47
C SER A 52 -11.72 -9.59 -13.18
N GLN A 53 -12.31 -10.78 -13.12
CA GLN A 53 -12.17 -11.69 -11.98
C GLN A 53 -10.75 -12.23 -11.85
N HIS A 54 -10.09 -12.53 -12.97
CA HIS A 54 -8.70 -12.95 -12.98
C HIS A 54 -7.76 -11.87 -12.43
N ASN A 55 -7.95 -10.62 -12.88
CA ASN A 55 -7.12 -9.49 -12.45
C ASN A 55 -7.29 -9.17 -10.96
N GLU A 56 -8.53 -9.21 -10.47
CA GLU A 56 -8.84 -9.10 -9.04
C GLU A 56 -8.16 -10.21 -8.23
N LYS A 57 -8.27 -11.46 -8.68
CA LYS A 57 -7.66 -12.61 -8.00
C LYS A 57 -6.14 -12.49 -7.93
N TYR A 58 -5.49 -12.05 -9.02
CA TYR A 58 -4.05 -11.79 -9.01
C TYR A 58 -3.66 -10.78 -7.93
N CYS A 59 -4.38 -9.65 -7.83
CA CYS A 59 -4.12 -8.63 -6.82
C CYS A 59 -4.33 -9.16 -5.39
N ILE A 60 -5.36 -9.98 -5.17
CA ILE A 60 -5.59 -10.63 -3.87
C ILE A 60 -4.42 -11.55 -3.50
N ASP A 61 -3.99 -12.41 -4.43
CA ASP A 61 -3.00 -13.44 -4.16
C ASP A 61 -1.59 -12.86 -3.95
N ILE A 62 -1.22 -11.81 -4.70
CA ILE A 62 0.08 -11.13 -4.51
C ILE A 62 0.12 -10.37 -3.18
N VAL A 63 -0.97 -9.68 -2.78
CA VAL A 63 -1.02 -8.98 -1.50
C VAL A 63 -1.04 -9.99 -0.35
N ARG A 64 -1.83 -11.06 -0.44
CA ARG A 64 -1.87 -12.11 0.59
C ARG A 64 -0.50 -12.75 0.83
N SER A 65 0.28 -12.97 -0.22
CA SER A 65 1.59 -13.64 -0.13
C SER A 65 2.73 -12.72 0.31
N ARG A 66 2.65 -11.40 0.02
CA ARG A 66 3.77 -10.46 0.22
C ARG A 66 3.50 -9.35 1.23
N ASP A 67 2.24 -9.02 1.48
CA ASP A 67 1.76 -8.01 2.43
C ASP A 67 0.55 -8.57 3.20
N TYR A 68 0.79 -9.61 4.01
CA TYR A 68 -0.28 -10.31 4.74
C TYR A 68 -1.01 -9.39 5.73
N ASP A 69 -0.25 -8.55 6.45
CA ASP A 69 -0.82 -7.58 7.40
C ASP A 69 -1.74 -6.59 6.67
N GLY A 70 -1.31 -6.14 5.47
CA GLY A 70 -2.12 -5.31 4.60
C GLY A 70 -3.34 -6.02 4.04
N PHE A 71 -3.21 -7.29 3.63
CA PHE A 71 -4.32 -8.12 3.17
C PHE A 71 -5.42 -8.21 4.24
N VAL A 72 -5.05 -8.59 5.47
CA VAL A 72 -6.00 -8.72 6.59
C VAL A 72 -6.64 -7.36 6.90
N SER A 73 -5.86 -6.28 6.91
CA SER A 73 -6.38 -4.93 7.16
C SER A 73 -7.38 -4.49 6.09
N SER A 74 -7.14 -4.82 4.82
CA SER A 74 -8.05 -4.50 3.71
C SER A 74 -9.39 -5.22 3.82
N LEU A 75 -9.49 -6.37 4.52
CA LEU A 75 -10.76 -7.06 4.74
C LEU A 75 -11.72 -6.27 5.64
N LEU A 76 -11.18 -5.39 6.49
CA LEU A 76 -11.96 -4.53 7.39
C LEU A 76 -12.56 -3.32 6.67
N LEU A 77 -12.14 -3.04 5.43
CA LEU A 77 -12.68 -1.93 4.65
C LEU A 77 -14.07 -2.27 4.09
N PRO A 78 -14.90 -1.22 3.84
CA PRO A 78 -16.17 -1.38 3.13
C PRO A 78 -15.97 -2.10 1.80
N GLU A 79 -16.96 -2.88 1.40
CA GLU A 79 -16.94 -3.66 0.16
C GLU A 79 -16.57 -2.80 -1.07
N ASP A 80 -17.09 -1.58 -1.10
CA ASP A 80 -16.85 -0.61 -2.16
C ASP A 80 -15.38 -0.20 -2.34
N ALA A 81 -14.63 -0.11 -1.26
CA ALA A 81 -13.22 0.30 -1.27
C ALA A 81 -12.26 -0.89 -1.23
N ARG A 82 -12.73 -2.08 -0.80
CA ARG A 82 -11.87 -3.26 -0.59
C ARG A 82 -11.09 -3.66 -1.83
N ARG A 83 -11.75 -3.76 -2.98
CA ARG A 83 -11.09 -4.16 -4.23
C ARG A 83 -10.08 -3.12 -4.70
N SER A 84 -10.41 -1.84 -4.59
CA SER A 84 -9.50 -0.72 -4.91
C SER A 84 -8.30 -0.66 -3.96
N SER A 85 -8.52 -0.91 -2.66
CA SER A 85 -7.47 -1.00 -1.65
C SER A 85 -6.47 -2.12 -1.94
N LEU A 86 -6.97 -3.30 -2.32
CA LEU A 86 -6.12 -4.42 -2.70
C LEU A 86 -5.32 -4.13 -3.98
N ALA A 87 -5.90 -3.44 -4.96
CA ALA A 87 -5.17 -3.00 -6.15
C ALA A 87 -4.03 -2.03 -5.81
N LEU A 88 -4.29 -1.05 -4.94
CA LEU A 88 -3.29 -0.09 -4.46
C LEU A 88 -2.15 -0.77 -3.69
N ARG A 89 -2.48 -1.76 -2.85
CA ARG A 89 -1.48 -2.57 -2.15
C ARG A 89 -0.69 -3.45 -3.11
N ALA A 90 -1.33 -4.08 -4.08
CA ALA A 90 -0.68 -4.89 -5.11
C ALA A 90 0.35 -4.06 -5.90
N PHE A 91 -0.01 -2.83 -6.26
CA PHE A 91 0.92 -1.87 -6.85
C PHE A 91 2.13 -1.57 -5.97
N ASN A 92 1.91 -1.28 -4.68
CA ASN A 92 3.03 -1.06 -3.75
C ASN A 92 3.93 -2.29 -3.61
N VAL A 93 3.34 -3.50 -3.60
CA VAL A 93 4.04 -4.77 -3.52
C VAL A 93 4.90 -5.03 -4.77
N GLU A 94 4.38 -4.78 -5.97
CA GLU A 94 5.14 -4.88 -7.23
C GLU A 94 6.32 -3.91 -7.22
N LEU A 95 6.11 -2.65 -6.84
CA LEU A 95 7.17 -1.65 -6.76
C LEU A 95 8.24 -1.99 -5.72
N ALA A 96 7.84 -2.50 -4.56
CA ALA A 96 8.76 -2.90 -3.49
C ALA A 96 9.68 -4.05 -3.92
N GLN A 97 9.17 -4.99 -4.71
CA GLN A 97 9.91 -6.16 -5.16
C GLN A 97 10.92 -5.85 -6.27
N VAL A 98 10.80 -4.73 -6.98
CA VAL A 98 11.69 -4.40 -8.10
C VAL A 98 13.15 -4.46 -7.67
N LYS A 99 13.49 -3.87 -6.51
CA LYS A 99 14.87 -3.78 -6.02
C LYS A 99 15.47 -5.15 -5.67
N ASP A 100 14.64 -6.08 -5.17
CA ASP A 100 15.07 -7.42 -4.79
C ASP A 100 15.08 -8.43 -5.94
N SER A 101 14.33 -8.15 -7.01
CA SER A 101 14.15 -9.06 -8.16
C SER A 101 15.10 -8.79 -9.33
N VAL A 102 15.92 -7.73 -9.26
CA VAL A 102 16.87 -7.36 -10.31
C VAL A 102 18.30 -7.35 -9.78
N SER A 103 19.24 -7.89 -10.55
CA SER A 103 20.67 -7.86 -10.20
C SER A 103 21.36 -6.58 -10.68
N GLN A 104 20.88 -6.00 -11.78
CA GLN A 104 21.48 -4.81 -12.39
C GLN A 104 20.60 -3.58 -12.17
N LYS A 105 21.22 -2.48 -11.72
CA LYS A 105 20.56 -1.18 -11.50
C LYS A 105 19.76 -0.71 -12.71
N THR A 106 20.33 -0.82 -13.91
CA THR A 106 19.68 -0.41 -15.16
C THR A 106 18.35 -1.12 -15.39
N ILE A 107 18.26 -2.42 -15.07
CA ILE A 107 17.02 -3.20 -15.20
C ILE A 107 15.97 -2.72 -14.19
N GLY A 108 16.39 -2.42 -12.96
CA GLY A 108 15.51 -1.82 -11.95
C GLY A 108 14.95 -0.47 -12.39
N LEU A 109 15.80 0.40 -12.94
CA LEU A 109 15.39 1.71 -13.48
C LEU A 109 14.42 1.56 -14.66
N MET A 110 14.65 0.61 -15.57
CA MET A 110 13.71 0.31 -16.66
C MET A 110 12.33 -0.12 -16.13
N ARG A 111 12.28 -0.94 -15.06
CA ARG A 111 11.02 -1.33 -14.41
C ARG A 111 10.32 -0.17 -13.72
N MET A 112 11.06 0.73 -13.06
CA MET A 112 10.48 1.95 -12.49
C MET A 112 9.93 2.87 -13.58
N GLN A 113 10.64 3.00 -14.70
CA GLN A 113 10.19 3.78 -15.84
C GLN A 113 8.94 3.19 -16.48
N PHE A 114 8.88 1.86 -16.61
CA PHE A 114 7.66 1.16 -17.02
C PHE A 114 6.47 1.57 -16.14
N TRP A 115 6.61 1.49 -14.81
CA TRP A 115 5.53 1.88 -13.89
C TRP A 115 5.14 3.36 -13.97
N LYS A 116 6.11 4.28 -14.20
CA LYS A 116 5.78 5.69 -14.45
C LYS A 116 4.90 5.82 -15.69
N THR A 117 5.30 5.19 -16.80
CA THR A 117 4.53 5.20 -18.06
C THR A 117 3.16 4.57 -17.88
N THR A 118 3.06 3.43 -17.18
CA THR A 118 1.79 2.77 -16.83
C THR A 118 0.86 3.69 -16.06
N VAL A 119 1.37 4.45 -15.09
CA VAL A 119 0.56 5.45 -14.38
C VAL A 119 0.11 6.56 -15.34
N GLU A 120 0.97 7.05 -16.23
CA GLU A 120 0.55 8.03 -17.25
C GLU A 120 -0.59 7.50 -18.15
N GLU A 121 -0.45 6.26 -18.63
CA GLU A 121 -1.39 5.53 -19.48
C GLU A 121 -2.74 5.30 -18.79
N ILE A 122 -2.73 4.88 -17.51
CA ILE A 122 -3.94 4.73 -16.68
C ILE A 122 -4.73 6.05 -16.64
N TYR A 123 -4.06 7.18 -16.46
CA TYR A 123 -4.72 8.49 -16.40
C TYR A 123 -5.11 9.05 -17.79
N ARG A 124 -4.68 8.40 -18.87
CA ARG A 124 -5.10 8.67 -20.26
C ARG A 124 -6.19 7.72 -20.76
N ASP A 125 -6.73 6.87 -19.89
CA ASP A 125 -7.73 5.85 -20.22
C ASP A 125 -7.26 4.75 -21.17
N ASP A 126 -5.96 4.45 -21.15
CA ASP A 126 -5.36 3.40 -21.98
C ASP A 126 -4.41 2.52 -21.16
N PRO A 127 -4.90 1.82 -20.10
CA PRO A 127 -4.02 1.05 -19.24
C PRO A 127 -3.38 -0.14 -19.99
N PRO A 128 -2.09 -0.43 -19.77
CA PRO A 128 -1.45 -1.59 -20.37
C PRO A 128 -2.06 -2.89 -19.85
N VAL A 129 -1.95 -3.96 -20.66
CA VAL A 129 -2.52 -5.29 -20.35
C VAL A 129 -1.71 -5.98 -19.25
N GLN A 130 -1.94 -5.56 -18.01
CA GLN A 130 -1.40 -6.16 -16.80
C GLN A 130 -2.48 -6.19 -15.71
N PRO A 131 -2.57 -7.27 -14.90
CA PRO A 131 -3.60 -7.41 -13.88
C PRO A 131 -3.69 -6.23 -12.92
N VAL A 132 -2.54 -5.78 -12.39
CA VAL A 132 -2.46 -4.66 -11.44
C VAL A 132 -2.83 -3.35 -12.12
N SER A 133 -2.37 -3.11 -13.35
CA SER A 133 -2.68 -1.89 -14.11
C SER A 133 -4.17 -1.76 -14.42
N ALA A 134 -4.83 -2.86 -14.79
CA ALA A 134 -6.27 -2.89 -15.02
C ALA A 134 -7.08 -2.60 -13.74
N GLU A 135 -6.68 -3.19 -12.61
CA GLU A 135 -7.34 -2.93 -11.33
C GLU A 135 -7.09 -1.52 -10.79
N LEU A 136 -5.88 -0.98 -11.01
CA LEU A 136 -5.55 0.41 -10.69
C LEU A 136 -6.39 1.38 -11.53
N TRP A 137 -6.52 1.15 -12.84
CA TRP A 137 -7.36 1.99 -13.69
C TRP A 137 -8.81 2.04 -13.20
N ARG A 138 -9.36 0.87 -12.82
CA ARG A 138 -10.70 0.78 -12.23
C ARG A 138 -10.79 1.54 -10.91
N ALA A 139 -9.77 1.46 -10.05
CA ALA A 139 -9.72 2.20 -8.78
C ALA A 139 -9.63 3.72 -9.00
N VAL A 140 -8.79 4.18 -9.94
CA VAL A 140 -8.64 5.59 -10.32
C VAL A 140 -9.98 6.14 -10.82
N LYS A 141 -10.68 5.40 -11.69
CA LYS A 141 -12.01 5.79 -12.19
C LYS A 141 -13.07 5.83 -11.10
N LYS A 142 -13.08 4.85 -10.20
CA LYS A 142 -14.10 4.74 -9.15
C LYS A 142 -13.95 5.82 -8.07
N HIS A 143 -12.71 6.14 -7.68
CA HIS A 143 -12.44 6.96 -6.50
C HIS A 143 -11.77 8.30 -6.80
N TYR A 144 -11.49 8.62 -8.06
CA TYR A 144 -10.80 9.85 -8.47
C TYR A 144 -9.45 10.03 -7.77
N LEU A 145 -8.67 8.95 -7.72
CA LEU A 145 -7.39 8.91 -7.01
C LEU A 145 -6.39 9.91 -7.58
N THR A 146 -5.60 10.53 -6.71
CA THR A 146 -4.63 11.55 -7.08
C THR A 146 -3.35 10.93 -7.64
N LYS A 147 -3.06 11.23 -8.91
CA LYS A 147 -1.89 10.72 -9.65
C LYS A 147 -0.55 10.96 -8.95
N ARG A 148 -0.42 12.14 -8.34
CA ARG A 148 0.81 12.58 -7.66
C ARG A 148 1.28 11.58 -6.62
N TRP A 149 0.37 10.94 -5.89
CA TRP A 149 0.75 10.00 -4.83
C TRP A 149 1.40 8.74 -5.38
N MET A 150 0.91 8.20 -6.50
CA MET A 150 1.50 7.04 -7.17
C MET A 150 2.89 7.37 -7.72
N LEU A 151 3.02 8.50 -8.41
CA LEU A 151 4.31 8.95 -8.95
C LEU A 151 5.34 9.23 -7.85
N ARG A 152 4.91 9.72 -6.68
CA ARG A 152 5.78 9.95 -5.53
C ARG A 152 6.39 8.64 -5.03
N ILE A 153 5.61 7.56 -4.92
CA ILE A 153 6.10 6.23 -4.52
C ILE A 153 7.15 5.73 -5.53
N ILE A 154 6.83 5.81 -6.83
CA ILE A 154 7.73 5.33 -7.89
C ILE A 154 9.05 6.11 -7.87
N SER A 155 8.98 7.44 -7.79
CA SER A 155 10.15 8.31 -7.80
C SER A 155 11.05 8.09 -6.58
N GLU A 156 10.46 7.85 -5.41
CA GLU A 156 11.24 7.56 -4.20
C GLU A 156 11.94 6.19 -4.27
N ARG A 157 11.24 5.16 -4.78
CA ARG A 157 11.84 3.83 -4.95
C ARG A 157 12.88 3.76 -6.07
N GLU A 158 12.76 4.62 -7.08
CA GLU A 158 13.78 4.82 -8.09
C GLU A 158 15.06 5.41 -7.48
N LYS A 159 14.96 6.43 -6.64
CA LYS A 159 16.12 6.97 -5.88
C LYS A 159 16.74 5.92 -4.99
N ASP A 160 15.94 5.08 -4.34
CA ASP A 160 16.43 3.97 -3.50
C ASP A 160 17.30 2.97 -4.28
N MET A 161 17.21 2.91 -5.62
CA MET A 161 18.11 2.08 -6.45
C MET A 161 19.58 2.53 -6.40
N GLU A 162 19.88 3.70 -5.83
CA GLU A 162 21.25 4.17 -5.61
C GLU A 162 21.96 3.50 -4.43
N ASP A 163 21.25 2.70 -3.63
CA ASP A 163 21.78 2.00 -2.45
C ASP A 163 22.50 2.94 -1.46
N ARG A 164 22.04 4.20 -1.39
CA ARG A 164 22.57 5.21 -0.49
C ARG A 164 21.98 5.02 0.91
N ALA A 165 22.84 4.83 1.91
CA ALA A 165 22.41 4.77 3.30
C ALA A 165 21.85 6.14 3.76
N TYR A 166 20.82 6.12 4.61
CA TYR A 166 20.25 7.33 5.19
C TYR A 166 21.24 7.96 6.16
N ARG A 167 21.43 9.28 6.04
CA ARG A 167 22.35 10.03 6.91
C ARG A 167 21.79 10.19 8.31
N ASN A 168 20.50 10.46 8.40
CA ASN A 168 19.80 10.78 9.63
C ASN A 168 18.35 10.25 9.63
N LEU A 169 17.69 10.37 10.77
CA LEU A 169 16.30 9.93 10.93
C LEU A 169 15.35 10.67 9.96
N GLN A 170 15.61 11.95 9.68
CA GLN A 170 14.75 12.76 8.81
C GLN A 170 14.74 12.24 7.36
N GLU A 171 15.86 11.74 6.85
CA GLU A 171 15.90 11.11 5.52
C GLU A 171 15.08 9.81 5.49
N LEU A 172 15.14 8.99 6.55
CA LEU A 172 14.33 7.77 6.66
C LEU A 172 12.82 8.09 6.81
N GLU A 173 12.48 9.13 7.56
CA GLU A 173 11.11 9.64 7.67
C GLU A 173 10.60 10.16 6.31
N ALA A 174 11.43 10.90 5.56
CA ALA A 174 11.08 11.38 4.23
C ALA A 174 10.84 10.23 3.25
N TYR A 175 11.68 9.19 3.28
CA TYR A 175 11.46 7.97 2.51
C TYR A 175 10.12 7.30 2.86
N SER A 176 9.83 7.18 4.16
CA SER A 176 8.60 6.55 4.66
C SER A 176 7.33 7.38 4.36
N GLU A 177 7.45 8.71 4.38
CA GLU A 177 6.43 9.66 3.91
C GLU A 177 6.13 9.46 2.42
N ASN A 178 7.16 9.45 1.59
CA ASN A 178 7.02 9.37 0.14
C ASN A 178 6.55 8.00 -0.36
N THR A 179 6.74 6.94 0.43
CA THR A 179 6.33 5.57 0.10
C THR A 179 5.05 5.16 0.84
N GLN A 180 5.14 4.83 2.12
CA GLN A 180 4.03 4.27 2.91
C GLN A 180 2.92 5.28 3.14
N SER A 181 3.25 6.54 3.50
CA SER A 181 2.21 7.55 3.73
C SER A 181 1.47 7.91 2.44
N SER A 182 2.20 7.96 1.32
CA SER A 182 1.62 8.08 -0.03
C SER A 182 0.58 6.99 -0.35
N LEU A 183 0.83 5.74 0.05
CA LEU A 183 -0.12 4.66 -0.09
C LEU A 183 -1.34 4.87 0.82
N LEU A 184 -1.13 5.32 2.06
CA LEU A 184 -2.24 5.64 2.97
C LEU A 184 -3.11 6.79 2.46
N TYR A 185 -2.54 7.82 1.84
CA TYR A 185 -3.31 8.90 1.21
C TYR A 185 -4.21 8.37 0.09
N LEU A 186 -3.69 7.48 -0.77
CA LEU A 186 -4.50 6.81 -1.80
C LEU A 186 -5.60 5.94 -1.20
N LEU A 187 -5.35 5.29 -0.05
CA LEU A 187 -6.35 4.51 0.66
C LEU A 187 -7.44 5.40 1.28
N LEU A 188 -7.09 6.56 1.86
CA LEU A 188 -8.05 7.55 2.34
C LEU A 188 -8.94 8.07 1.19
N GLU A 189 -8.33 8.39 0.05
CA GLU A 189 -9.07 8.81 -1.15
C GLU A 189 -10.02 7.69 -1.64
N SER A 190 -9.61 6.41 -1.56
CA SER A 190 -10.48 5.28 -1.89
C SER A 190 -11.68 5.13 -0.97
N LEU A 191 -11.59 5.66 0.26
CA LEU A 191 -12.69 5.72 1.22
C LEU A 191 -13.51 7.01 1.09
N GLY A 192 -13.17 7.90 0.17
CA GLY A 192 -13.81 9.21 0.02
C GLY A 192 -13.44 10.21 1.11
N VAL A 193 -12.40 9.94 1.90
CA VAL A 193 -11.93 10.83 2.96
C VAL A 193 -10.97 11.85 2.37
N LYS A 194 -11.35 13.13 2.44
CA LYS A 194 -10.52 14.28 2.05
C LYS A 194 -10.51 15.27 3.19
N ASP A 195 -9.62 15.04 4.14
CA ASP A 195 -9.53 15.83 5.37
C ASP A 195 -8.06 16.01 5.76
N VAL A 196 -7.68 17.24 6.10
CA VAL A 196 -6.29 17.60 6.41
C VAL A 196 -5.81 16.93 7.69
N HIS A 197 -6.69 16.72 8.67
CA HIS A 197 -6.33 16.04 9.90
C HIS A 197 -6.14 14.53 9.67
N ALA A 198 -6.99 13.93 8.84
CA ALA A 198 -6.82 12.55 8.39
C ALA A 198 -5.51 12.34 7.62
N ASP A 199 -5.16 13.27 6.71
CA ASP A 199 -3.88 13.25 5.99
C ASP A 199 -2.69 13.40 6.96
N HIS A 200 -2.78 14.29 7.94
CA HIS A 200 -1.72 14.44 8.94
C HIS A 200 -1.54 13.16 9.79
N ALA A 201 -2.64 12.53 10.18
CA ALA A 201 -2.60 11.25 10.89
C ALA A 201 -2.01 10.14 10.01
N ALA A 202 -2.40 10.06 8.74
CA ALA A 202 -1.85 9.11 7.78
C ALA A 202 -0.34 9.34 7.52
N SER A 203 0.14 10.59 7.54
CA SER A 203 1.58 10.91 7.47
C SER A 203 2.34 10.26 8.62
N HIS A 204 1.89 10.46 9.85
CA HIS A 204 2.57 9.91 11.04
C HIS A 204 2.51 8.39 11.07
N ILE A 205 1.35 7.81 10.77
CA ILE A 205 1.18 6.35 10.72
C ILE A 205 2.07 5.75 9.63
N GLY A 206 2.09 6.33 8.42
CA GLY A 206 2.90 5.82 7.32
C GLY A 206 4.40 5.95 7.58
N LYS A 207 4.84 7.06 8.20
CA LYS A 207 6.24 7.20 8.67
C LYS A 207 6.60 6.12 9.68
N ALA A 208 5.77 5.92 10.71
CA ALA A 208 6.00 4.90 11.72
C ALA A 208 6.04 3.49 11.11
N GLN A 209 5.09 3.16 10.24
CA GLN A 209 5.04 1.88 9.53
C GLN A 209 6.27 1.64 8.65
N GLY A 210 6.75 2.68 7.94
CA GLY A 210 7.97 2.61 7.13
C GLY A 210 9.20 2.33 7.98
N ILE A 211 9.38 3.07 9.08
CA ILE A 211 10.50 2.84 10.01
C ILE A 211 10.44 1.43 10.60
N VAL A 212 9.28 0.98 11.08
CA VAL A 212 9.09 -0.38 11.61
C VAL A 212 9.42 -1.44 10.55
N THR A 213 9.06 -1.21 9.29
CA THR A 213 9.38 -2.11 8.18
C THR A 213 10.90 -2.20 7.97
N CYS A 214 11.61 -1.07 7.94
CA CYS A 214 13.07 -1.05 7.84
C CYS A 214 13.75 -1.76 9.03
N LEU A 215 13.25 -1.56 10.25
CA LEU A 215 13.74 -2.25 11.44
C LEU A 215 13.55 -3.77 11.34
N ARG A 216 12.34 -4.22 11.00
CA ARG A 216 12.04 -5.66 10.81
C ARG A 216 12.85 -6.29 9.69
N ALA A 217 13.16 -5.54 8.63
CA ALA A 217 13.94 -6.00 7.49
C ALA A 217 15.46 -5.93 7.71
N THR A 218 15.93 -5.39 8.83
CA THR A 218 17.36 -5.27 9.16
C THR A 218 18.15 -6.58 8.99
N PRO A 219 17.72 -7.75 9.53
CA PRO A 219 18.47 -8.99 9.33
C PRO A 219 18.56 -9.40 7.86
N TYR A 220 17.47 -9.21 7.10
CA TYR A 220 17.44 -9.50 5.67
C TYR A 220 18.40 -8.60 4.89
N HIS A 221 18.34 -7.29 5.09
CA HIS A 221 19.22 -6.33 4.40
C HIS A 221 20.69 -6.48 4.81
N SER A 222 20.97 -6.71 6.09
CA SER A 222 22.32 -6.92 6.61
C SER A 222 23.00 -8.14 5.98
N SER A 223 22.27 -9.25 5.79
CA SER A 223 22.79 -10.44 5.10
C SER A 223 23.23 -10.15 3.65
N ARG A 224 22.67 -9.10 3.03
CA ARG A 224 22.98 -8.62 1.68
C ARG A 224 23.90 -7.40 1.68
N ARG A 225 24.51 -7.07 2.82
CA ARG A 225 25.40 -5.91 3.01
C ARG A 225 24.73 -4.56 2.71
N LYS A 226 23.41 -4.47 2.94
CA LYS A 226 22.64 -3.22 2.83
C LYS A 226 22.22 -2.74 4.22
N VAL A 227 22.28 -1.44 4.44
CA VAL A 227 21.92 -0.80 5.72
C VAL A 227 20.87 0.27 5.47
N TYR A 228 19.69 0.08 6.07
CA TYR A 228 18.56 1.01 6.03
C TYR A 228 18.37 1.77 7.36
N LEU A 229 19.30 1.59 8.30
CA LEU A 229 19.32 2.34 9.55
C LEU A 229 20.02 3.69 9.35
N PRO A 230 19.57 4.76 10.01
CA PRO A 230 20.24 6.05 9.98
C PRO A 230 21.69 5.94 10.45
N MET A 231 22.61 6.48 9.67
CA MET A 231 24.04 6.41 9.93
C MET A 231 24.44 7.19 11.18
N ASP A 232 23.81 8.33 11.45
CA ASP A 232 24.03 9.10 12.69
C ASP A 232 23.76 8.26 13.95
N ILE A 233 22.64 7.56 14.01
CA ILE A 233 22.29 6.68 15.14
C ILE A 233 23.30 5.54 15.26
N CYS A 234 23.67 4.91 14.15
CA CYS A 234 24.65 3.82 14.16
C CYS A 234 26.03 4.31 14.62
N MET A 235 26.46 5.48 14.15
CA MET A 235 27.75 6.08 14.48
C MET A 235 27.82 6.54 15.94
N LEU A 236 26.74 7.10 16.48
CA LEU A 236 26.66 7.51 17.89
C LEU A 236 26.93 6.33 18.82
N VAL A 237 26.31 5.18 18.57
CA VAL A 237 26.50 3.97 19.37
C VAL A 237 27.95 3.47 19.33
N VAL A 238 28.56 3.48 18.15
CA VAL A 238 29.96 3.05 17.97
C VAL A 238 30.94 4.03 18.63
N LEU A 239 30.69 5.33 18.48
CA LEU A 239 31.52 6.38 19.07
C LEU A 239 31.45 6.33 20.59
N GLU A 240 30.26 6.16 21.17
CA GLU A 240 30.09 6.07 22.61
C GLU A 240 30.86 4.88 23.20
N ASP A 241 30.75 3.69 22.59
CA ASP A 241 31.52 2.51 23.00
C ASP A 241 33.04 2.73 22.86
N TYR A 242 33.48 3.39 21.77
CA TYR A 242 34.89 3.72 21.59
C TYR A 242 35.41 4.69 22.66
N LEU A 243 34.69 5.79 22.93
CA LEU A 243 35.06 6.77 23.94
C LEU A 243 35.08 6.17 25.35
N GLN A 244 34.15 5.26 25.65
CA GLN A 244 34.17 4.51 26.92
C GLN A 244 35.41 3.63 27.03
N ARG A 245 35.84 2.97 25.95
CA ARG A 245 37.06 2.15 25.94
C ARG A 245 38.31 2.99 26.06
N VAL A 246 38.40 4.12 25.37
CA VAL A 246 39.53 5.08 25.48
C VAL A 246 39.65 5.61 26.91
N ARG A 247 38.52 5.93 27.56
CA ARG A 247 38.51 6.36 28.97
C ARG A 247 39.03 5.27 29.93
N ARG A 248 38.81 3.98 29.62
CA ARG A 248 39.29 2.86 30.46
C ARG A 248 40.79 2.61 30.33
N VAL A 249 41.43 3.13 29.29
CA VAL A 249 42.88 3.02 29.05
C VAL A 249 43.57 4.38 29.26
N ASP A 250 43.01 5.20 30.16
CA ASP A 250 43.54 6.52 30.52
C ASP A 250 43.85 7.43 29.32
N PHE A 251 42.97 7.40 28.30
CA PHE A 251 43.10 8.18 27.07
C PHE A 251 44.30 7.83 26.18
N ASP A 252 44.93 6.66 26.36
CA ASP A 252 45.91 6.13 25.41
C ASP A 252 45.22 5.63 24.14
N VAL A 253 45.27 6.45 23.10
CA VAL A 253 44.66 6.17 21.78
C VAL A 253 45.33 5.00 21.06
N PHE A 254 46.59 4.69 21.38
CA PHE A 254 47.36 3.63 20.71
C PHE A 254 47.32 2.29 21.45
N HIS A 255 46.56 2.21 22.54
CA HIS A 255 46.47 1.00 23.34
C HIS A 255 45.93 -0.20 22.51
N PRO A 256 46.59 -1.37 22.51
CA PRO A 256 46.25 -2.51 21.65
C PRO A 256 44.85 -3.08 21.89
N SER A 257 44.22 -2.80 23.04
CA SER A 257 42.82 -3.19 23.30
C SER A 257 41.80 -2.43 22.45
N LEU A 258 42.12 -1.20 21.99
CA LEU A 258 41.24 -0.37 21.17
C LEU A 258 41.12 -0.89 19.74
N GLN A 259 42.15 -1.58 19.25
CA GLN A 259 42.17 -2.21 17.93
C GLN A 259 41.26 -3.45 17.84
N LYS A 260 40.88 -4.04 18.99
CA LYS A 260 39.99 -5.20 19.06
C LYS A 260 38.53 -4.76 18.96
N ARG A 261 37.75 -5.46 18.14
CA ARG A 261 36.27 -5.28 18.09
C ARG A 261 35.66 -5.77 19.40
N ASN A 262 34.66 -5.05 19.91
CA ASN A 262 33.90 -5.47 21.08
C ASN A 262 32.72 -6.36 20.63
N PRO A 263 32.77 -7.70 20.84
CA PRO A 263 31.69 -8.59 20.44
C PRO A 263 30.46 -8.48 21.36
N LEU A 264 30.59 -7.81 22.52
CA LEU A 264 29.54 -7.68 23.52
C LEU A 264 28.65 -6.45 23.30
N ILE A 265 28.95 -5.59 22.32
CA ILE A 265 28.14 -4.39 22.03
C ILE A 265 26.65 -4.72 21.89
N PRO A 266 26.22 -5.75 21.12
CA PRO A 266 24.79 -6.07 21.00
C PRO A 266 24.15 -6.44 22.35
N ILE A 267 24.88 -7.16 23.20
CA ILE A 267 24.40 -7.59 24.53
C ILE A 267 24.29 -6.37 25.46
N GLN A 268 25.29 -5.49 25.44
CA GLN A 268 25.27 -4.25 26.23
C GLN A 268 24.13 -3.32 25.82
N LEU A 269 23.88 -3.18 24.52
CA LEU A 269 22.76 -2.40 24.00
C LEU A 269 21.41 -3.00 24.39
N TYR A 270 21.28 -4.32 24.37
CA TYR A 270 20.08 -5.00 24.84
C TYR A 270 19.79 -4.70 26.32
N PHE A 271 20.80 -4.79 27.19
CA PHE A 271 20.64 -4.46 28.61
C PHE A 271 20.38 -2.97 28.86
N ARG A 272 21.02 -2.07 28.10
CA ARG A 272 20.76 -0.63 28.15
C ARG A 272 19.33 -0.28 27.73
N SER A 273 18.84 -0.93 26.68
CA SER A 273 17.46 -0.80 26.22
C SER A 273 16.47 -1.19 27.31
N TRP A 274 16.71 -2.32 27.99
CA TRP A 274 15.87 -2.75 29.11
C TRP A 274 15.89 -1.78 30.30
N LYS A 275 17.05 -1.18 30.59
CA LYS A 275 17.22 -0.21 31.68
C LYS A 275 16.81 1.23 31.32
N LYS A 276 16.36 1.49 30.07
CA LYS A 276 16.07 2.83 29.52
C LYS A 276 17.22 3.84 29.74
N THR A 277 18.46 3.37 29.75
CA THR A 277 19.65 4.21 29.93
C THR A 277 20.29 4.41 28.56
N TYR A 278 19.93 5.50 27.89
CA TYR A 278 20.48 5.94 26.61
C TYR A 278 21.19 7.27 26.80
#